data_AF-A0A7S1REC0-F1
#
_entry.id   AF-A0A7S1REC0-F1
#
_cell.length_a   1.000
_cell.length_b   1.000
_cell.length_c   1.000
_cell.angle_alpha   90.00
_cell.angle_beta   90.00
_cell.angle_gamma   90.00
#
_symmetry.space_group_name_H-M   'P 1'
#
loop_
_entity.id
_entity.type
_entity.pdbx_description
1 polymer ?
#
loop_
_entity_poly.entity_id
_entity_poly.type
_entity_poly.pdbx_seq_one_letter_code
_entity_poly.pdbx_strand_id
1 'polypeptide(L)'
;GDAADTQEETPPEPPAPAEQQQMMAFSPVLRSTGIGAYPRAEAFLGRAVELPRPPEPSSGPPGSAELRVARWLLEQRRVDTALRLLTRSGAGTSLDAAVVRLRCLVALRRYSAASEELARLTGAQGEGAGGALPFEARVLAAELPFLLSQAEAVAAGG
;
A
#
# COMPACT_ATOMS: atom_id res chain seq x y z
N GLY A 1 -63.86 49.04 32.15
CA GLY A 1 -62.58 48.34 32.07
C GLY A 1 -62.81 47.18 31.17
N ASP A 2 -62.65 47.41 29.86
CA ASP A 2 -62.84 46.42 28.80
C ASP A 2 -61.45 45.95 28.39
N ALA A 3 -61.19 44.66 28.56
CA ALA A 3 -59.96 44.02 28.09
C ALA A 3 -60.20 43.54 26.66
N ALA A 4 -59.51 44.17 25.71
CA ALA A 4 -59.49 43.78 24.32
C ALA A 4 -58.73 42.45 24.16
N ASP A 5 -59.44 41.45 23.67
CA ASP A 5 -58.93 40.17 23.20
C ASP A 5 -58.11 40.41 21.92
N THR A 6 -56.81 40.11 21.98
CA THR A 6 -55.90 40.24 20.83
C THR A 6 -55.62 38.84 20.33
N GLN A 7 -56.31 38.42 19.27
CA GLN A 7 -56.02 37.16 18.58
C GLN A 7 -54.75 37.33 17.72
N GLU A 8 -53.67 36.63 18.08
CA GLU A 8 -52.51 36.39 17.21
C GLU A 8 -52.91 35.43 16.10
N GLU A 9 -53.11 35.95 14.89
CA GLU A 9 -53.30 35.17 13.67
C GLU A 9 -51.92 34.73 13.15
N THR A 10 -51.59 33.45 13.33
CA THR A 10 -50.34 32.86 12.83
C THR A 10 -50.45 32.58 11.32
N PRO A 11 -49.52 33.04 10.47
CA PRO A 11 -49.60 32.81 9.02
C PRO A 11 -49.25 31.35 8.66
N PRO A 12 -49.84 30.80 7.58
CA PRO A 12 -49.60 29.41 7.18
C PRO A 12 -48.17 29.21 6.64
N GLU A 13 -47.56 28.12 7.09
CA GLU A 13 -46.23 27.64 6.69
C GLU A 13 -46.19 27.35 5.17
N PRO A 14 -45.17 27.85 4.42
CA PRO A 14 -45.04 27.56 3.00
C PRO A 14 -44.62 26.10 2.79
N PRO A 15 -45.14 25.40 1.76
CA PRO A 15 -44.74 24.03 1.47
C PRO A 15 -43.27 23.99 1.05
N ALA A 16 -42.52 23.05 1.63
CA ALA A 16 -41.12 22.82 1.31
C ALA A 16 -40.93 22.55 -0.19
N PRO A 17 -39.90 23.13 -0.83
CA PRO A 17 -39.57 22.80 -2.20
C PRO A 17 -39.02 21.36 -2.25
N ALA A 18 -39.74 20.49 -2.93
CA ALA A 18 -39.24 19.19 -3.36
C ALA A 18 -38.20 19.41 -4.48
N GLU A 19 -37.01 19.86 -4.10
CA GLU A 19 -35.89 19.96 -5.03
C GLU A 19 -35.29 18.57 -5.25
N GLN A 20 -35.53 18.13 -6.47
CA GLN A 20 -34.99 16.97 -7.15
C GLN A 20 -33.48 16.86 -6.91
N GLN A 21 -33.08 16.04 -5.93
CA GLN A 21 -31.71 15.53 -5.84
C GLN A 21 -31.48 14.49 -6.95
N GLN A 22 -31.51 14.92 -8.22
CA GLN A 22 -30.74 14.29 -9.28
C GLN A 22 -29.28 14.74 -9.13
N MET A 23 -28.66 14.38 -8.01
CA MET A 23 -27.21 14.49 -7.86
C MET A 23 -26.57 13.47 -8.79
N MET A 24 -26.20 13.97 -9.97
CA MET A 24 -25.14 13.49 -10.85
C MET A 24 -24.80 12.00 -10.70
N ALA A 25 -25.51 11.17 -11.47
CA ALA A 25 -25.05 9.82 -11.77
C ALA A 25 -23.77 9.92 -12.63
N PHE A 26 -22.63 10.22 -12.00
CA PHE A 26 -21.27 10.19 -12.55
C PHE A 26 -20.78 8.76 -12.77
N SER A 27 -21.65 7.90 -13.30
CA SER A 27 -21.28 6.55 -13.67
C SER A 27 -21.99 6.26 -14.98
N PRO A 28 -21.31 6.43 -16.14
CA PRO A 28 -21.87 5.96 -17.39
C PRO A 28 -22.26 4.49 -17.22
N VAL A 29 -23.47 4.13 -17.64
CA VAL A 29 -23.93 2.74 -17.67
C VAL A 29 -23.03 1.99 -18.65
N LEU A 30 -21.98 1.36 -18.12
CA LEU A 30 -21.00 0.62 -18.90
C LEU A 30 -21.66 -0.62 -19.48
N ARG A 31 -22.13 -0.54 -20.72
CA ARG A 31 -22.33 -1.71 -21.58
C ARG A 31 -20.96 -2.20 -22.05
N SER A 32 -20.16 -2.70 -21.11
CA SER A 32 -18.88 -3.33 -21.44
C SER A 32 -19.15 -4.69 -22.06
N THR A 33 -19.11 -4.76 -23.39
CA THR A 33 -19.03 -6.02 -24.14
C THR A 33 -17.60 -6.59 -24.14
N GLY A 34 -16.64 -5.91 -23.49
CA GLY A 34 -15.25 -6.35 -23.39
C GLY A 34 -15.05 -7.43 -22.33
N ILE A 35 -14.43 -8.55 -22.74
CA ILE A 35 -13.87 -9.62 -21.90
C ILE A 35 -12.56 -9.09 -21.26
N GLY A 36 -12.66 -7.98 -20.55
CA GLY A 36 -11.53 -7.28 -19.94
C GLY A 36 -11.32 -7.70 -18.50
N ALA A 37 -10.07 -7.78 -18.04
CA ALA A 37 -9.77 -8.02 -16.63
C ALA A 37 -10.12 -6.81 -15.76
N TYR A 38 -10.19 -5.60 -16.34
CA TYR A 38 -10.47 -4.35 -15.62
C TYR A 38 -11.47 -3.46 -16.38
N PRO A 39 -12.74 -3.88 -16.50
CA PRO A 39 -13.72 -3.25 -17.39
C PRO A 39 -13.95 -1.76 -17.11
N ARG A 40 -13.82 -1.31 -15.86
CA ARG A 40 -13.91 0.12 -15.51
C ARG A 40 -12.71 0.93 -16.01
N ALA A 41 -11.50 0.42 -15.82
CA ALA A 41 -10.28 1.11 -16.26
C ALA A 41 -10.21 1.12 -17.79
N GLU A 42 -10.60 0.01 -18.42
CA GLU A 42 -10.63 -0.12 -19.87
C GLU A 42 -11.66 0.80 -20.52
N ALA A 43 -12.84 0.94 -19.92
CA ALA A 43 -13.84 1.88 -20.39
C ALA A 43 -13.40 3.35 -20.24
N PHE A 44 -12.67 3.68 -19.18
CA PHE A 44 -12.08 5.01 -19.01
C PHE A 44 -10.98 5.30 -20.03
N LEU A 45 -10.11 4.31 -20.29
CA LEU A 45 -8.95 4.47 -21.15
C LEU A 45 -9.25 4.27 -22.65
N GLY A 46 -10.44 3.75 -22.99
CA GLY A 46 -10.82 3.42 -24.37
C GLY A 46 -10.01 2.28 -24.99
N ARG A 47 -9.23 1.54 -24.18
CA ARG A 47 -8.40 0.41 -24.62
C ARG A 47 -8.23 -0.62 -23.51
N ALA A 48 -7.88 -1.85 -23.89
CA ALA A 48 -7.53 -2.91 -22.95
C ALA A 48 -6.34 -2.49 -22.09
N VAL A 49 -6.40 -2.80 -20.79
CA VAL A 49 -5.30 -2.57 -19.86
C VAL A 49 -4.37 -3.76 -19.90
N GLU A 50 -3.18 -3.57 -20.47
CA GLU A 50 -2.12 -4.56 -20.41
C GLU A 50 -1.44 -4.49 -19.04
N LEU A 51 -1.63 -5.52 -18.23
CA LEU A 51 -0.87 -5.67 -17.00
C LEU A 51 0.45 -6.40 -17.26
N PRO A 52 1.54 -5.99 -16.58
CA PRO A 52 2.75 -6.79 -16.54
C PRO A 52 2.38 -8.19 -16.05
N ARG A 53 2.82 -9.23 -16.76
CA ARG A 53 2.60 -10.60 -16.29
C ARG A 53 3.51 -10.90 -15.11
N PRO A 54 3.02 -11.63 -14.09
CA PRO A 54 3.88 -12.16 -13.06
C PRO A 54 4.90 -13.12 -13.68
N PRO A 55 6.10 -13.24 -13.10
CA PRO A 55 7.11 -14.18 -13.58
C PRO A 55 6.59 -15.62 -13.44
N GLU A 56 6.82 -16.44 -14.47
CA GLU A 56 6.41 -17.84 -14.49
C GLU A 56 7.08 -18.63 -13.36
N PRO A 57 6.35 -19.59 -12.75
CA PRO A 57 6.94 -20.50 -11.76
C PRO A 57 8.02 -21.33 -12.45
N SER A 58 9.29 -21.06 -12.14
CA SER A 58 10.41 -21.83 -12.68
C SER A 58 10.69 -23.02 -11.78
N SER A 59 11.19 -24.11 -12.36
CA SER A 59 11.73 -25.28 -11.66
C SER A 59 13.07 -25.02 -10.93
N GLY A 60 13.27 -23.78 -10.46
CA GLY A 60 14.47 -23.38 -9.73
C GLY A 60 14.49 -23.93 -8.30
N PRO A 61 15.59 -23.72 -7.56
CA PRO A 61 15.67 -24.11 -6.16
C PRO A 61 14.51 -23.47 -5.35
N PRO A 62 14.01 -24.17 -4.32
CA PRO A 62 12.92 -23.67 -3.48
C PRO A 62 13.27 -22.29 -2.90
N GLY A 63 12.34 -21.34 -2.94
CA GLY A 63 12.55 -19.96 -2.51
C GLY A 63 13.00 -18.99 -3.61
N SER A 64 13.58 -19.47 -4.71
CA SER A 64 14.02 -18.61 -5.82
C SER A 64 12.85 -18.05 -6.65
N ALA A 65 11.77 -18.83 -6.80
CA ALA A 65 10.57 -18.41 -7.52
C ALA A 65 9.84 -17.31 -6.74
N GLU A 66 9.69 -17.48 -5.43
CA GLU A 66 9.01 -16.55 -4.54
C GLU A 66 9.79 -15.23 -4.42
N LEU A 67 11.12 -15.29 -4.40
CA LEU A 67 11.97 -14.11 -4.44
C LEU A 67 11.79 -13.33 -5.75
N ARG A 68 11.73 -14.00 -6.91
CA ARG A 68 11.45 -13.35 -8.21
C ARG A 68 10.08 -12.68 -8.22
N VAL A 69 9.05 -13.37 -7.73
CA VAL A 69 7.69 -12.80 -7.62
C VAL A 69 7.68 -11.61 -6.66
N ALA A 70 8.40 -11.66 -5.54
CA ALA A 70 8.48 -10.55 -4.60
C ALA A 70 9.17 -9.32 -5.20
N ARG A 71 10.26 -9.51 -5.96
CA ARG A 71 10.93 -8.42 -6.70
C ARG A 71 10.00 -7.80 -7.73
N TRP A 72 9.30 -8.62 -8.52
CA TRP A 72 8.29 -8.15 -9.46
C TRP A 72 7.16 -7.36 -8.76
N LEU A 73 6.65 -7.85 -7.62
CA LEU A 73 5.63 -7.14 -6.83
C LEU A 73 6.12 -5.77 -6.34
N LEU A 74 7.40 -5.65 -5.96
CA LEU A 74 8.00 -4.37 -5.58
C LEU A 74 8.06 -3.38 -6.76
N GLU A 75 8.41 -3.85 -7.95
CA GLU A 75 8.39 -3.04 -9.18
C GLU A 75 6.98 -2.53 -9.48
N GLN A 76 5.96 -3.35 -9.21
CA GLN A 76 4.54 -2.97 -9.30
C GLN A 76 4.03 -2.13 -8.12
N ARG A 77 4.92 -1.64 -7.24
CA ARG A 77 4.57 -0.89 -6.00
C ARG A 77 3.63 -1.64 -5.05
N ARG A 78 3.50 -2.96 -5.17
CA ARG A 78 2.69 -3.81 -4.29
C ARG A 78 3.48 -4.28 -3.08
N VAL A 79 4.04 -3.32 -2.34
CA VAL A 79 5.05 -3.55 -1.29
C VAL A 79 4.55 -4.47 -0.18
N ASP A 80 3.33 -4.26 0.32
CA ASP A 80 2.74 -5.09 1.37
C ASP A 80 2.52 -6.55 0.92
N THR A 81 2.13 -6.74 -0.35
CA THR A 81 1.96 -8.09 -0.91
C THR A 81 3.31 -8.80 -1.04
N ALA A 82 4.34 -8.09 -1.50
CA ALA A 82 5.71 -8.61 -1.59
C ALA A 82 6.23 -9.04 -0.20
N LEU A 83 6.01 -8.20 0.82
CA LEU A 83 6.41 -8.51 2.19
C LEU A 83 5.71 -9.75 2.73
N ARG A 84 4.39 -9.84 2.57
CA ARG A 84 3.61 -11.02 3.02
C ARG A 84 4.07 -12.30 2.33
N LEU A 85 4.40 -12.25 1.04
CA LEU A 85 4.93 -13.39 0.30
C LEU A 85 6.26 -13.86 0.92
N LEU A 86 7.21 -12.95 1.14
CA LEU A 86 8.53 -13.24 1.70
C LEU A 86 8.51 -13.73 3.15
N THR A 87 7.48 -13.37 3.92
CA THR A 87 7.31 -13.85 5.30
C THR A 87 6.74 -15.27 5.31
N ARG A 88 5.83 -15.60 4.38
CA ARG A 88 5.17 -16.92 4.34
C ARG A 88 6.03 -17.99 3.68
N SER A 89 6.83 -17.64 2.68
CA SER A 89 7.41 -18.62 1.75
C SER A 89 8.61 -19.40 2.28
N GLY A 90 9.05 -19.22 3.53
CA GLY A 90 10.28 -19.88 4.03
C GLY A 90 11.58 -19.46 3.31
N ALA A 91 11.49 -18.70 2.20
CA ALA A 91 12.60 -18.12 1.44
C ALA A 91 13.43 -17.10 2.25
N GLY A 92 13.01 -16.85 3.49
CA GLY A 92 13.54 -15.85 4.39
C GLY A 92 14.96 -16.10 4.92
N THR A 93 15.59 -17.22 4.57
CA THR A 93 16.95 -17.55 4.98
C THR A 93 18.01 -17.07 3.98
N SER A 94 17.62 -16.72 2.74
CA SER A 94 18.58 -16.20 1.76
C SER A 94 18.89 -14.71 2.02
N LEU A 95 20.16 -14.34 1.85
CA LEU A 95 20.63 -12.94 1.94
C LEU A 95 19.81 -12.03 1.02
N ASP A 96 19.57 -12.47 -0.21
CA ASP A 96 18.77 -11.73 -1.18
C ASP A 96 17.33 -11.48 -0.71
N ALA A 97 16.67 -12.48 -0.11
CA ALA A 97 15.31 -12.31 0.42
C ALA A 97 15.29 -11.33 1.60
N ALA A 98 16.31 -11.35 2.45
CA ALA A 98 16.44 -10.42 3.56
C ALA A 98 16.65 -8.97 3.07
N VAL A 99 17.47 -8.75 2.02
CA VAL A 99 17.61 -7.42 1.40
C VAL A 99 16.28 -6.93 0.81
N VAL A 100 15.55 -7.81 0.10
CA VAL A 100 14.23 -7.45 -0.45
C VAL A 100 13.23 -7.15 0.67
N ARG A 101 13.24 -7.92 1.77
CA ARG A 101 12.42 -7.66 2.95
C ARG A 101 12.75 -6.31 3.59
N LEU A 102 14.03 -5.99 3.73
CA LEU A 102 14.50 -4.71 4.25
C LEU A 102 13.97 -3.53 3.41
N ARG A 103 14.06 -3.62 2.07
CA ARG A 103 13.48 -2.63 1.16
C ARG A 103 11.97 -2.49 1.34
N CYS A 104 11.24 -3.60 1.49
CA CYS A 104 9.81 -3.58 1.76
C CYS A 104 9.48 -2.84 3.07
N LEU A 105 10.21 -3.11 4.14
CA LEU A 105 9.98 -2.51 5.46
C LEU A 105 10.23 -1.00 5.43
N VAL A 106 11.32 -0.56 4.81
CA VAL A 106 11.65 0.86 4.63
C VAL A 106 10.59 1.56 3.77
N ALA A 107 10.17 0.95 2.65
CA ALA A 107 9.12 1.52 1.79
C ALA A 107 7.76 1.64 2.50
N LEU A 108 7.47 0.78 3.46
CA LEU A 108 6.27 0.85 4.32
C LEU A 108 6.47 1.74 5.57
N ARG A 109 7.62 2.41 5.69
CA ARG A 109 8.02 3.23 6.85
C ARG A 109 8.00 2.46 8.18
N ARG A 110 8.20 1.14 8.13
CA ARG A 110 8.29 0.27 9.31
C ARG A 110 9.75 0.18 9.77
N TYR A 111 10.31 1.31 10.19
CA TYR A 111 11.74 1.45 10.44
C TYR A 111 12.26 0.61 11.61
N SER A 112 11.44 0.37 12.64
CA SER A 112 11.80 -0.53 13.75
C SER A 112 11.98 -1.98 13.28
N ALA A 113 11.03 -2.50 12.50
CA ALA A 113 11.18 -3.82 11.90
C ALA A 113 12.34 -3.88 10.90
N ALA A 114 12.63 -2.77 10.20
CA ALA A 114 13.78 -2.69 9.30
C ALA A 114 15.12 -2.76 10.06
N SER A 115 15.23 -2.13 11.24
CA SER A 115 16.44 -2.21 12.06
C SER A 115 16.64 -3.61 12.64
N GLU A 116 15.57 -4.29 13.05
CA GLU A 116 15.62 -5.70 13.46
C GLU A 116 16.08 -6.62 12.32
N GLU A 117 15.55 -6.43 11.10
CA GLU A 117 15.98 -7.18 9.92
C GLU A 117 17.47 -6.98 9.63
N LEU A 118 17.93 -5.74 9.71
CA LEU A 118 19.34 -5.41 9.49
C LEU A 118 20.26 -6.01 10.56
N ALA A 119 19.83 -6.01 11.83
CA ALA A 119 20.55 -6.67 12.92
C ALA A 119 20.65 -8.19 12.71
N ARG A 120 19.60 -8.82 12.17
CA ARG A 120 19.66 -10.24 11.78
C ARG A 120 20.66 -10.49 10.65
N LEU A 121 20.69 -9.60 9.65
CA LEU A 121 21.64 -9.68 8.54
C LEU A 121 23.10 -9.57 8.99
N THR A 122 23.40 -8.64 9.90
CA THR A 122 24.75 -8.48 10.44
C THR A 122 25.14 -9.64 11.35
N GLY A 123 24.23 -10.12 12.19
CA GLY A 123 24.46 -11.29 13.05
C GLY A 123 24.74 -12.57 12.26
N ALA A 124 23.99 -12.81 11.18
CA ALA A 124 24.17 -13.98 10.32
C ALA A 124 25.50 -13.97 9.54
N GLN A 125 26.12 -12.81 9.32
CA GLN A 125 27.43 -12.71 8.68
C GLN A 125 28.61 -12.93 9.64
N GLY A 126 28.41 -12.76 10.95
CA GLY A 126 29.48 -12.84 11.95
C GLY A 126 30.05 -14.25 12.19
N GLU A 127 29.33 -15.32 11.82
CA GLU A 127 29.67 -16.69 12.23
C GLU A 127 30.47 -17.53 11.23
N GLY A 128 30.70 -17.11 9.98
CA GLY A 128 31.43 -18.00 9.07
C GLY A 128 31.82 -17.50 7.68
N ALA A 129 31.38 -16.31 7.28
CA ALA A 129 31.75 -15.76 5.99
C ALA A 129 32.03 -14.27 6.16
N GLY A 130 33.30 -13.87 6.11
CA GLY A 130 33.74 -12.47 6.08
C GLY A 130 33.30 -11.71 4.83
N GLY A 131 32.11 -12.01 4.29
CA GLY A 131 31.48 -11.25 3.22
C GLY A 131 30.94 -9.95 3.82
N ALA A 132 31.29 -8.83 3.20
CA ALA A 132 30.67 -7.56 3.54
C ALA A 132 29.16 -7.61 3.28
N LEU A 133 28.39 -6.83 4.04
CA LEU A 133 26.98 -6.59 3.74
C LEU A 133 26.82 -6.09 2.29
N PRO A 134 25.74 -6.49 1.59
CA PRO A 134 25.38 -5.90 0.30
C PRO A 134 25.35 -4.37 0.40
N PHE A 135 25.77 -3.68 -0.66
CA PHE A 135 25.88 -2.21 -0.69
C PHE A 135 24.60 -1.53 -0.17
N GLU A 136 23.43 -2.02 -0.60
CA GLU A 136 22.14 -1.48 -0.20
C GLU A 136 21.85 -1.63 1.29
N ALA A 137 22.20 -2.78 1.87
CA ALA A 137 22.07 -2.98 3.31
C ALA A 137 23.01 -2.04 4.09
N ARG A 138 24.20 -1.73 3.55
CA ARG A 138 25.12 -0.75 4.15
C ARG A 138 24.59 0.68 4.09
N VAL A 139 24.04 1.08 2.95
CA VAL A 139 23.41 2.40 2.79
C VAL A 139 22.24 2.52 3.77
N LEU A 140 21.35 1.52 3.81
CA LEU A 140 20.23 1.51 4.75
C LEU A 140 20.68 1.47 6.21
N ALA A 141 21.78 0.79 6.53
CA ALA A 141 22.37 0.82 7.87
C ALA A 141 22.80 2.22 8.30
N ALA A 142 23.36 3.00 7.37
CA ALA A 142 23.76 4.37 7.63
C ALA A 142 22.55 5.32 7.73
N GLU A 143 21.49 5.09 6.95
CA GLU A 143 20.32 5.97 6.89
C GLU A 143 19.26 5.70 7.97
N LEU A 144 19.10 4.45 8.40
CA LEU A 144 18.03 4.04 9.33
C LEU A 144 17.96 4.83 10.64
N PRO A 145 19.08 5.16 11.32
CA PRO A 145 19.03 5.98 12.53
C PRO A 145 18.34 7.33 12.30
N PHE A 146 18.62 7.99 11.18
CA PHE A 146 17.99 9.26 10.83
C PHE A 146 16.50 9.09 10.54
N LEU A 147 16.11 8.04 9.83
CA LEU A 147 14.71 7.74 9.52
C LEU A 147 13.89 7.42 10.78
N LEU A 148 14.49 6.73 11.75
CA LEU A 148 13.88 6.46 13.05
C LEU A 148 13.64 7.75 13.84
N SER A 149 14.65 8.60 13.98
CA SER A 149 14.51 9.87 14.70
C SER A 149 13.45 10.79 14.06
N GLN A 150 13.34 10.79 12.73
CA GLN A 150 12.29 11.53 12.03
C GLN A 150 10.89 10.96 12.33
N ALA A 151 10.75 9.64 12.33
CA ALA A 151 9.47 8.99 12.64
C ALA A 151 9.02 9.27 14.08
N GLU A 152 9.95 9.24 15.04
CA GLU A 152 9.71 9.54 16.44
C GLU A 152 9.31 11.01 16.64
N ALA A 153 10.01 11.94 15.99
CA ALA A 153 9.67 13.37 16.06
C ALA A 153 8.26 13.67 15.53
N VAL A 154 7.86 13.01 14.43
CA VAL A 154 6.50 13.14 13.88
C VAL A 154 5.46 12.55 14.83
N ALA A 155 5.75 11.40 15.45
CA ALA A 155 4.84 10.75 16.40
C ALA A 155 4.68 11.54 17.71
N ALA A 156 5.71 12.28 18.15
CA ALA A 156 5.66 13.10 19.37
C ALA A 156 4.98 14.47 19.19
N GLY A 157 4.82 14.93 17.95
CA GLY A 157 4.27 16.25 17.62
C GLY A 157 2.82 16.26 17.14
N GLY A 158 2.14 15.11 17.06
CA GLY A 158 0.74 14.97 16.67
C GLY A 158 -0.13 14.51 17.83
#